data_AF-A0A2N6NCS0-F1
#
_entry.id   AF-A0A2N6NCS0-F1
#
_cell.length_a   1.000
_cell.length_b   1.000
_cell.length_c   1.000
_cell.angle_alpha   90.00
_cell.angle_beta   90.00
_cell.angle_gamma   90.00
#
_symmetry.space_group_name_H-M   'P 1'
#
loop_
_entity.id
_entity.type
_entity.pdbx_description
1 polymer ?
#
loop_
_entity_poly.entity_id
_entity_poly.type
_entity_poly.pdbx_seq_one_letter_code
_entity_poly.pdbx_strand_id
1 'polypeptide(L)'
;MAAAADSHPVRSQSGHGPSPGNMTETAIPDLFASQPPVVDTLQTQSSQLQQDTIDECLPFLSGEEHAGKCNQYGVPRLDKQRHVKFLHKMLGSLPPQFTAADPSRPWFFYWCLSALTLLGEDVSVYRESLVKTVRPIQNASGGFGGGVGQDSHLATTYATVLALMLVGGEEAYKVIDRRAMWKWLSSLKQADGGFQMVVGGEEDVRGAYCASVIISLLGIPLETSADSPAFAAGHKTLFSGLGEWIGRCEYPET
;
A
#
# COMPACT_ATOMS: atom_id res chain seq x y z
N MET A 1 81.86 27.05 32.97
CA MET A 1 82.12 28.50 32.83
C MET A 1 80.91 29.12 32.17
N ALA A 2 80.38 30.15 32.81
CA ALA A 2 79.17 30.87 32.46
C ALA A 2 79.40 31.92 31.37
N ALA A 3 78.32 32.28 30.67
CA ALA A 3 77.88 33.61 30.22
C ALA A 3 77.00 33.41 28.97
N ALA A 4 75.68 33.63 28.98
CA ALA A 4 74.98 34.93 28.96
C ALA A 4 75.40 35.78 27.74
N ALA A 5 74.55 36.45 26.97
CA ALA A 5 73.11 36.52 26.76
C ALA A 5 72.97 37.36 25.47
N ASP A 6 71.92 37.18 24.66
CA ASP A 6 71.30 38.31 23.98
C ASP A 6 69.90 37.97 23.45
N SER A 7 69.03 38.97 23.57
CA SER A 7 67.57 38.90 23.65
C SER A 7 66.86 39.42 22.39
N HIS A 8 65.84 38.66 21.93
CA HIS A 8 64.54 38.98 21.26
C HIS A 8 64.38 40.15 20.23
N PRO A 9 63.38 40.11 19.30
CA PRO A 9 62.17 39.27 19.30
C PRO A 9 61.85 38.54 17.97
N VAL A 10 61.33 37.31 18.10
CA VAL A 10 60.60 36.63 17.03
C VAL A 10 59.15 37.09 17.07
N ARG A 11 58.69 37.61 15.93
CA ARG A 11 57.35 38.10 15.65
C ARG A 11 56.32 37.03 15.98
N SER A 12 55.31 37.41 16.78
CA SER A 12 54.14 36.61 17.10
C SER A 12 53.45 36.10 15.83
N GLN A 13 53.46 34.79 15.61
CA GLN A 13 52.40 34.14 14.86
C GLN A 13 51.62 33.29 15.84
N SER A 14 50.51 33.88 16.28
CA SER A 14 49.42 33.22 16.95
C SER A 14 49.07 31.94 16.19
N GLY A 15 49.24 30.81 16.85
CA GLY A 15 48.77 29.53 16.35
C GLY A 15 47.26 29.54 16.16
N HIS A 16 46.82 28.95 15.06
CA HIS A 16 45.54 28.26 14.97
C HIS A 16 45.86 26.90 14.35
N GLY A 17 46.14 25.91 15.19
CA GLY A 17 46.03 24.52 14.78
C GLY A 17 44.58 24.22 14.39
N PRO A 18 44.33 23.20 13.55
CA PRO A 18 42.98 22.87 13.15
C PRO A 18 42.19 22.43 14.39
N SER A 19 41.12 23.16 14.72
CA SER A 19 40.19 22.75 15.78
C SER A 19 39.57 21.41 15.40
N PRO A 20 39.68 20.38 16.26
CA PRO A 20 38.91 19.15 16.12
C PRO A 20 37.56 19.37 16.81
N GLY A 21 36.48 19.52 16.05
CA GLY A 21 35.16 19.53 16.67
C GLY A 21 34.02 20.03 15.79
N ASN A 22 33.13 19.08 15.47
CA ASN A 22 31.71 19.24 15.17
C ASN A 22 31.32 19.82 13.80
N MET A 23 31.39 18.99 12.76
CA MET A 23 30.30 18.90 11.79
C MET A 23 30.10 17.44 11.43
N THR A 24 29.10 16.78 12.02
CA THR A 24 28.43 15.70 11.30
C THR A 24 27.63 16.36 10.19
N GLU A 25 28.30 16.69 9.09
CA GLU A 25 27.65 17.02 7.83
C GLU A 25 26.77 15.81 7.50
N THR A 26 25.46 15.95 7.70
CA THR A 26 24.50 14.93 7.29
C THR A 26 24.69 14.70 5.80
N ALA A 27 25.09 13.49 5.40
CA ALA A 27 25.43 13.13 4.04
C ALA A 27 24.20 13.00 3.11
N ILE A 28 23.23 13.91 3.26
CA ILE A 28 22.03 13.96 2.42
C ILE A 28 22.44 14.61 1.10
N PRO A 29 22.35 13.90 -0.04
CA PRO A 29 22.72 14.48 -1.33
C PRO A 29 21.85 15.69 -1.70
N ASP A 30 22.45 16.70 -2.34
CA ASP A 30 21.73 17.89 -2.84
C ASP A 30 20.53 17.54 -3.73
N LEU A 31 20.57 16.40 -4.42
CA LEU A 31 19.46 15.87 -5.21
C LEU A 31 18.13 15.79 -4.43
N PHE A 32 18.19 15.57 -3.11
CA PHE A 32 17.01 15.46 -2.25
C PHE A 32 16.78 16.71 -1.39
N ALA A 33 17.77 17.60 -1.30
CA ALA A 33 17.78 18.74 -0.38
C ALA A 33 17.80 20.11 -1.09
N SER A 34 17.57 20.14 -2.41
CA SER A 34 17.54 21.38 -3.20
C SER A 34 16.36 21.42 -4.17
N GLN A 35 16.07 22.63 -4.65
CA GLN A 35 15.07 22.87 -5.69
C GLN A 35 15.54 22.27 -7.03
N PRO A 36 14.62 21.82 -7.91
CA PRO A 36 14.98 21.33 -9.21
C PRO A 36 15.72 22.42 -10.01
N PRO A 37 16.78 22.06 -10.77
CA PRO A 37 17.60 23.04 -11.48
C PRO A 37 16.91 23.67 -12.69
N VAL A 38 15.85 23.03 -13.20
CA VAL A 38 15.07 23.51 -14.34
C VAL A 38 13.68 23.88 -13.84
N VAL A 39 13.35 25.15 -13.96
CA VAL A 39 12.03 25.69 -13.64
C VAL A 39 11.54 26.47 -14.85
N ASP A 40 10.44 26.01 -15.43
CA ASP A 40 9.83 26.67 -16.57
C ASP A 40 9.24 28.03 -16.17
N THR A 41 9.32 29.01 -17.07
CA THR A 41 8.75 30.34 -16.83
C THR A 41 7.23 30.36 -16.86
N LEU A 42 6.60 29.38 -17.52
CA LEU A 42 5.15 29.25 -17.59
C LEU A 42 4.60 28.66 -16.30
N GLN A 43 3.88 29.48 -15.53
CA GLN A 43 3.20 29.03 -14.33
C GLN A 43 1.81 28.50 -14.66
N THR A 44 1.51 27.32 -14.13
CA THR A 44 0.24 26.61 -14.27
C THR A 44 -0.21 26.09 -12.91
N GLN A 45 -1.43 25.57 -12.83
CA GLN A 45 -1.88 24.89 -11.62
C GLN A 45 -0.96 23.72 -11.24
N SER A 46 -0.44 22.98 -12.23
CA SER A 46 0.47 21.86 -12.00
C SER A 46 1.82 22.32 -11.44
N SER A 47 2.40 23.40 -11.98
CA SER A 47 3.69 23.90 -11.47
C SER A 47 3.55 24.51 -10.08
N GLN A 48 2.44 25.19 -9.79
CA GLN A 48 2.18 25.73 -8.45
C GLN A 48 2.03 24.60 -7.43
N LEU A 49 1.22 23.58 -7.72
CA LEU A 49 1.03 22.45 -6.81
C LEU A 49 2.33 21.67 -6.59
N GLN A 50 3.15 21.50 -7.65
CA GLN A 50 4.48 20.92 -7.54
C GLN A 50 5.37 21.72 -6.60
N GLN A 51 5.39 23.05 -6.75
CA GLN A 51 6.21 23.92 -5.90
C GLN A 51 5.76 23.88 -4.44
N ASP A 52 4.45 24.01 -4.18
CA ASP A 52 3.90 23.95 -2.83
C ASP A 52 4.26 22.61 -2.14
N THR A 53 4.23 21.50 -2.91
CA THR A 53 4.63 20.18 -2.41
C THR A 53 6.13 20.11 -2.09
N ILE A 54 6.99 20.68 -2.95
CA ILE A 54 8.43 20.73 -2.70
C ILE A 54 8.70 21.50 -1.41
N ASP A 55 8.07 22.67 -1.26
CA ASP A 55 8.29 23.55 -0.11
C ASP A 55 7.85 22.88 1.21
N GLU A 56 6.79 22.07 1.19
CA GLU A 56 6.37 21.26 2.35
C GLU A 56 7.34 20.11 2.64
N CYS A 57 7.86 19.42 1.61
CA CYS A 57 8.71 18.25 1.79
C CYS A 57 10.17 18.58 2.14
N LEU A 58 10.70 19.69 1.64
CA LEU A 58 12.13 20.01 1.69
C LEU A 58 12.71 20.05 3.11
N PRO A 59 12.05 20.61 4.14
CA PRO A 59 12.56 20.61 5.51
C PRO A 59 12.70 19.19 6.12
N PHE A 60 11.85 18.24 5.69
CA PHE A 60 11.95 16.84 6.12
C PHE A 60 13.06 16.10 5.37
N LEU A 61 13.19 16.35 4.06
CA LEU A 61 14.20 15.70 3.22
C LEU A 61 15.62 16.21 3.50
N SER A 62 15.79 17.49 3.84
CA SER A 62 17.06 18.09 4.24
C SER A 62 17.51 17.68 5.65
N GLY A 63 16.64 16.98 6.40
CA GLY A 63 16.91 16.52 7.75
C GLY A 63 16.72 17.59 8.85
N GLU A 64 16.28 18.80 8.50
CA GLU A 64 16.03 19.90 9.44
C GLU A 64 15.01 19.48 10.53
N GLU A 65 13.90 18.89 10.13
CA GLU A 65 12.82 18.43 11.03
C GLU A 65 13.16 17.15 11.83
N HIS A 66 14.32 16.54 11.57
CA HIS A 66 14.72 15.25 12.15
C HIS A 66 16.08 15.28 12.83
N ALA A 67 16.60 16.48 13.13
CA ALA A 67 17.92 16.69 13.73
C ALA A 67 18.17 15.77 14.94
N GLY A 68 19.27 15.01 14.89
CA GLY A 68 19.70 14.09 15.95
C GLY A 68 18.94 12.76 16.03
N LYS A 69 17.98 12.49 15.12
CA LYS A 69 17.20 11.23 15.08
C LYS A 69 17.42 10.40 13.81
N CYS A 70 18.36 10.81 12.97
CA CYS A 70 18.66 10.18 11.69
C CYS A 70 19.82 9.17 11.77
N ASN A 71 19.88 8.27 10.79
CA ASN A 71 21.05 7.45 10.53
C ASN A 71 22.17 8.27 9.84
N GLN A 72 23.28 7.61 9.48
CA GLN A 72 24.42 8.26 8.82
C GLN A 72 24.11 8.90 7.44
N TYR A 73 22.96 8.57 6.85
CA TYR A 73 22.48 9.12 5.58
C TYR A 73 21.42 10.21 5.77
N GLY A 74 21.20 10.68 7.00
CA GLY A 74 20.19 11.70 7.27
C GLY A 74 18.74 11.20 7.23
N VAL A 75 18.51 9.88 7.15
CA VAL A 75 17.17 9.30 7.11
C VAL A 75 16.70 8.95 8.53
N PRO A 76 15.48 9.37 8.95
CA PRO A 76 14.93 9.04 10.26
C PRO A 76 14.66 7.54 10.39
N ARG A 77 14.76 7.02 11.62
CA ARG A 77 14.39 5.63 11.90
C ARG A 77 12.87 5.45 11.84
N LEU A 78 12.42 4.31 11.32
CA LEU A 78 11.01 3.90 11.36
C LEU A 78 10.54 3.73 12.82
N ASP A 79 9.57 4.53 13.25
CA ASP A 79 8.94 4.40 14.57
C ASP A 79 7.91 3.27 14.57
N LYS A 80 8.42 2.03 14.61
CA LYS A 80 7.59 0.82 14.55
C LYS A 80 6.51 0.81 15.63
N GLN A 81 6.85 1.19 16.87
CA GLN A 81 5.92 1.13 18.00
C GLN A 81 4.73 2.08 17.83
N ARG A 82 4.97 3.29 17.33
CA ARG A 82 3.90 4.23 17.01
C ARG A 82 2.99 3.70 15.91
N HIS A 83 3.54 3.10 14.86
CA HIS A 83 2.75 2.51 13.78
C HIS A 83 1.93 1.31 14.26
N VAL A 84 2.53 0.37 15.01
CA VAL A 84 1.83 -0.78 15.60
C VAL A 84 0.66 -0.31 16.47
N LYS A 85 0.87 0.67 17.35
CA LYS A 85 -0.20 1.24 18.19
C LYS A 85 -1.33 1.86 17.35
N PHE A 86 -1.00 2.57 16.27
CA PHE A 86 -1.99 3.13 15.36
C PHE A 86 -2.81 2.05 14.66
N LEU A 87 -2.16 1.00 14.14
CA LEU A 87 -2.81 -0.08 13.41
C LEU A 87 -3.76 -0.89 14.30
N HIS A 88 -3.36 -1.21 15.54
CA HIS A 88 -4.25 -1.84 16.50
C HIS A 88 -5.47 -0.98 16.84
N LYS A 89 -5.29 0.34 16.93
CA LYS A 89 -6.42 1.28 17.13
C LYS A 89 -7.37 1.26 15.94
N MET A 90 -6.84 1.20 14.71
CA MET A 90 -7.63 1.16 13.48
C MET A 90 -8.39 -0.16 13.28
N LEU A 91 -7.95 -1.25 13.91
CA LEU A 91 -8.70 -2.52 13.98
C LEU A 91 -9.83 -2.52 15.02
N GLY A 92 -9.94 -1.46 15.83
CA GLY A 92 -11.03 -1.26 16.78
C GLY A 92 -12.21 -0.48 16.20
N SER A 93 -12.99 0.15 17.07
CA SER A 93 -14.10 1.02 16.66
C SER A 93 -13.58 2.31 16.02
N LEU A 94 -14.01 2.57 14.79
CA LEU A 94 -13.68 3.81 14.07
C LEU A 94 -14.71 4.91 14.36
N PRO A 95 -14.28 6.19 14.39
CA PRO A 95 -15.17 7.30 14.66
C PRO A 95 -16.05 7.65 13.43
N PRO A 96 -17.14 8.43 13.59
CA PRO A 96 -18.13 8.66 12.53
C PRO A 96 -17.61 9.27 11.22
N GLN A 97 -16.44 9.91 11.25
CA GLN A 97 -15.81 10.46 10.04
C GLN A 97 -15.47 9.38 9.01
N PHE A 98 -15.43 8.11 9.41
CA PHE A 98 -15.18 6.98 8.52
C PHE A 98 -16.42 6.44 7.81
N THR A 99 -17.61 7.02 8.00
CA THR A 99 -18.85 6.55 7.37
C THR A 99 -18.77 6.50 5.84
N ALA A 100 -18.07 7.45 5.20
CA ALA A 100 -17.87 7.43 3.75
C ALA A 100 -17.10 6.19 3.25
N ALA A 101 -16.35 5.55 4.14
CA ALA A 101 -15.57 4.35 3.87
C ALA A 101 -16.26 3.06 4.37
N ASP A 102 -17.55 3.11 4.75
CA ASP A 102 -18.31 1.93 5.18
C ASP A 102 -18.32 0.80 4.12
N PRO A 103 -18.41 1.08 2.80
CA PRO A 103 -18.27 0.04 1.77
C PRO A 103 -16.86 -0.53 1.61
N SER A 104 -15.88 0.02 2.33
CA SER A 104 -14.47 -0.37 2.28
C SER A 104 -13.96 -0.97 3.59
N ARG A 105 -14.83 -1.37 4.53
CA ARG A 105 -14.38 -1.98 5.79
C ARG A 105 -13.40 -3.15 5.60
N PRO A 106 -13.54 -4.02 4.58
CA PRO A 106 -12.55 -5.05 4.30
C PRO A 106 -11.14 -4.54 4.01
N TRP A 107 -11.02 -3.37 3.39
CA TRP A 107 -9.73 -2.76 3.17
C TRP A 107 -9.06 -2.34 4.47
N PHE A 108 -9.81 -1.84 5.46
CA PHE A 108 -9.23 -1.44 6.76
C PHE A 108 -8.58 -2.62 7.48
N PHE A 109 -9.27 -3.75 7.62
CA PHE A 109 -8.65 -4.89 8.29
C PHE A 109 -7.51 -5.48 7.45
N TYR A 110 -7.62 -5.50 6.12
CA TYR A 110 -6.52 -6.00 5.27
C TYR A 110 -5.28 -5.12 5.38
N TRP A 111 -5.41 -3.79 5.22
CA TRP A 111 -4.31 -2.84 5.34
C TRP A 111 -3.65 -2.93 6.72
N CYS A 112 -4.46 -2.99 7.79
CA CYS A 112 -3.93 -3.03 9.14
C CYS A 112 -3.21 -4.35 9.43
N LEU A 113 -3.82 -5.51 9.09
CA LEU A 113 -3.22 -6.82 9.33
C LEU A 113 -1.97 -7.03 8.48
N SER A 114 -1.97 -6.56 7.22
CA SER A 114 -0.81 -6.61 6.34
C SER A 114 0.35 -5.77 6.90
N ALA A 115 0.08 -4.52 7.29
CA ALA A 115 1.09 -3.64 7.88
C ALA A 115 1.64 -4.18 9.21
N LEU A 116 0.78 -4.72 10.08
CA LEU A 116 1.21 -5.39 11.32
C LEU A 116 2.15 -6.57 11.03
N THR A 117 1.79 -7.41 10.06
CA THR A 117 2.62 -8.54 9.62
C THR A 117 3.99 -8.06 9.11
N LEU A 118 4.03 -7.02 8.27
CA LEU A 118 5.29 -6.41 7.78
C LEU A 118 6.14 -5.81 8.90
N LEU A 119 5.52 -5.36 9.99
CA LEU A 119 6.21 -4.84 11.18
C LEU A 119 6.72 -5.95 12.11
N GLY A 120 6.33 -7.21 11.86
CA GLY A 120 6.74 -8.39 12.62
C GLY A 120 5.77 -8.79 13.74
N GLU A 121 4.56 -8.23 13.76
CA GLU A 121 3.54 -8.55 14.76
C GLU A 121 2.79 -9.85 14.41
N ASP A 122 2.42 -10.64 15.42
CA ASP A 122 1.55 -11.80 15.24
C ASP A 122 0.09 -11.37 15.10
N VAL A 123 -0.44 -11.51 13.89
CA VAL A 123 -1.82 -11.15 13.56
C VAL A 123 -2.82 -12.29 13.78
N SER A 124 -2.37 -13.50 14.14
CA SER A 124 -3.25 -14.66 14.36
C SER A 124 -4.25 -14.45 15.51
N VAL A 125 -3.94 -13.54 16.43
CA VAL A 125 -4.83 -13.09 17.52
C VAL A 125 -6.15 -12.48 17.01
N TYR A 126 -6.18 -12.00 15.77
CA TYR A 126 -7.38 -11.42 15.13
C TYR A 126 -8.25 -12.45 14.41
N ARG A 127 -7.85 -13.72 14.36
CA ARG A 127 -8.54 -14.75 13.58
C ARG A 127 -10.02 -14.87 13.92
N GLU A 128 -10.34 -15.04 15.21
CA GLU A 128 -11.72 -15.27 15.65
C GLU A 128 -12.62 -14.06 15.36
N SER A 129 -12.14 -12.86 15.68
CA SER A 129 -12.87 -11.61 15.46
C SER A 129 -13.05 -11.32 13.97
N LEU A 130 -12.04 -11.60 13.13
CA LEU A 130 -12.14 -11.48 11.69
C LEU A 130 -13.17 -12.46 11.12
N VAL A 131 -13.11 -13.75 11.50
CA VAL A 131 -14.09 -14.76 11.06
C VAL A 131 -15.51 -14.34 11.42
N LYS A 132 -15.72 -13.84 12.65
CA LYS A 132 -17.02 -13.32 13.08
C LYS A 132 -17.47 -12.10 12.27
N THR A 133 -16.54 -11.24 11.87
CA THR A 133 -16.81 -10.03 11.08
C THR A 133 -17.15 -10.34 9.63
N VAL A 134 -16.44 -11.28 9.00
CA VAL A 134 -16.61 -11.56 7.56
C VAL A 134 -17.76 -12.51 7.25
N ARG A 135 -18.16 -13.37 8.21
CA ARG A 135 -19.27 -14.30 8.04
C ARG A 135 -20.58 -13.62 7.60
N PRO A 136 -21.04 -12.52 8.23
CA PRO A 136 -22.28 -11.86 7.82
C PRO A 136 -22.15 -10.94 6.59
N ILE A 137 -20.94 -10.66 6.08
CA ILE A 137 -20.74 -9.86 4.87
C ILE A 137 -20.48 -10.72 3.63
N GLN A 138 -20.36 -12.04 3.80
CA GLN A 138 -20.32 -13.00 2.70
C GLN A 138 -21.74 -13.23 2.19
N ASN A 139 -21.94 -13.04 0.89
CA ASN A 139 -23.25 -13.22 0.29
C ASN A 139 -23.46 -14.69 -0.12
N ALA A 140 -24.70 -15.17 0.00
CA ALA A 140 -25.07 -16.54 -0.39
C ALA A 140 -24.87 -16.81 -1.89
N SER A 141 -24.89 -15.75 -2.71
CA SER A 141 -24.56 -15.81 -4.14
C SER A 141 -23.06 -15.97 -4.42
N GLY A 142 -22.19 -15.74 -3.44
CA GLY A 142 -20.73 -15.79 -3.54
C GLY A 142 -20.08 -14.43 -3.36
N GLY A 143 -18.81 -14.41 -2.92
CA GLY A 143 -18.05 -13.19 -2.66
C GLY A 143 -18.39 -12.50 -1.34
N PHE A 144 -17.67 -11.42 -1.04
CA PHE A 144 -17.85 -10.59 0.15
C PHE A 144 -18.15 -9.14 -0.23
N GLY A 145 -19.14 -8.53 0.43
CA GLY A 145 -19.41 -7.10 0.34
C GLY A 145 -18.53 -6.27 1.27
N GLY A 146 -18.73 -4.94 1.23
CA GLY A 146 -18.07 -4.00 2.13
C GLY A 146 -18.63 -3.98 3.55
N GLY A 147 -19.86 -4.46 3.72
CA GLY A 147 -20.59 -4.49 4.97
C GLY A 147 -21.79 -5.43 4.89
N VAL A 148 -22.51 -5.59 5.99
CA VAL A 148 -23.70 -6.45 6.04
C VAL A 148 -24.77 -5.86 5.13
N GLY A 149 -25.31 -6.68 4.22
CA GLY A 149 -26.33 -6.27 3.25
C GLY A 149 -25.79 -5.52 2.03
N GLN A 150 -24.46 -5.41 1.88
CA GLN A 150 -23.87 -4.87 0.65
C GLN A 150 -23.53 -5.98 -0.34
N ASP A 151 -23.66 -5.67 -1.63
CA ASP A 151 -23.34 -6.61 -2.70
C ASP A 151 -21.88 -7.04 -2.69
N SER A 152 -21.64 -8.26 -3.14
CA SER A 152 -20.28 -8.78 -3.30
C SER A 152 -19.53 -8.00 -4.36
N HIS A 153 -18.30 -7.59 -4.01
CA HIS A 153 -17.46 -6.79 -4.89
C HIS A 153 -16.03 -7.36 -4.90
N LEU A 154 -15.35 -7.34 -6.05
CA LEU A 154 -14.01 -7.93 -6.21
C LEU A 154 -12.98 -7.30 -5.28
N ALA A 155 -13.01 -5.98 -5.11
CA ALA A 155 -12.09 -5.29 -4.20
C ALA A 155 -12.24 -5.75 -2.73
N THR A 156 -13.48 -5.84 -2.22
CA THR A 156 -13.76 -6.25 -0.83
C THR A 156 -13.56 -7.75 -0.63
N THR A 157 -13.86 -8.55 -1.65
CA THR A 157 -13.58 -9.99 -1.67
C THR A 157 -12.08 -10.25 -1.62
N TYR A 158 -11.30 -9.54 -2.45
CA TYR A 158 -9.84 -9.62 -2.47
C TYR A 158 -9.26 -9.28 -1.09
N ALA A 159 -9.63 -8.13 -0.52
CA ALA A 159 -9.16 -7.72 0.80
C ALA A 159 -9.54 -8.72 1.89
N THR A 160 -10.77 -9.24 1.84
CA THR A 160 -11.26 -10.27 2.80
C THR A 160 -10.46 -11.56 2.69
N VAL A 161 -10.27 -12.10 1.49
CA VAL A 161 -9.50 -13.33 1.27
C VAL A 161 -8.07 -13.17 1.77
N LEU A 162 -7.39 -12.07 1.42
CA LEU A 162 -6.02 -11.83 1.89
C LEU A 162 -5.93 -11.66 3.41
N ALA A 163 -6.87 -10.96 4.04
CA ALA A 163 -6.90 -10.84 5.49
C ALA A 163 -7.09 -12.21 6.18
N LEU A 164 -7.94 -13.08 5.63
CA LEU A 164 -8.11 -14.44 6.13
C LEU A 164 -6.85 -15.29 5.95
N MET A 165 -6.12 -15.11 4.84
CA MET A 165 -4.81 -15.76 4.64
C MET A 165 -3.77 -15.27 5.63
N LEU A 166 -3.75 -13.97 5.96
CA LEU A 166 -2.81 -13.37 6.92
C LEU A 166 -3.01 -13.89 8.35
N VAL A 167 -4.25 -13.93 8.85
CA VAL A 167 -4.52 -14.48 10.21
C VAL A 167 -4.37 -16.01 10.26
N GLY A 168 -4.48 -16.65 9.10
CA GLY A 168 -4.31 -18.08 8.89
C GLY A 168 -5.30 -18.95 9.68
N GLY A 169 -5.07 -20.27 9.66
CA GLY A 169 -5.81 -21.26 10.45
C GLY A 169 -7.10 -21.78 9.77
N GLU A 170 -7.44 -23.02 10.09
CA GLU A 170 -8.51 -23.77 9.42
C GLU A 170 -9.89 -23.07 9.50
N GLU A 171 -10.21 -22.46 10.65
CA GLU A 171 -11.46 -21.72 10.84
C GLU A 171 -11.56 -20.48 9.94
N ALA A 172 -10.44 -19.80 9.67
CA ALA A 172 -10.41 -18.67 8.74
C ALA A 172 -10.61 -19.13 7.30
N TYR A 173 -10.08 -20.29 6.94
CA TYR A 173 -10.20 -20.80 5.57
C TYR A 173 -11.59 -21.38 5.30
N LYS A 174 -12.16 -22.12 6.27
CA LYS A 174 -13.50 -22.72 6.18
C LYS A 174 -14.63 -21.71 6.12
N VAL A 175 -14.41 -20.46 6.52
CA VAL A 175 -15.46 -19.44 6.41
C VAL A 175 -15.82 -19.13 4.96
N ILE A 176 -14.92 -19.36 4.00
CA ILE A 176 -15.13 -19.01 2.59
C ILE A 176 -15.92 -20.12 1.88
N ASP A 177 -17.10 -19.78 1.36
CA ASP A 177 -17.85 -20.65 0.46
C ASP A 177 -17.23 -20.61 -0.95
N ARG A 178 -16.28 -21.52 -1.19
CA ARG A 178 -15.57 -21.63 -2.47
C ARG A 178 -16.50 -21.95 -3.65
N ARG A 179 -17.61 -22.65 -3.41
CA ARG A 179 -18.55 -23.02 -4.48
C ARG A 179 -19.38 -21.80 -4.89
N ALA A 180 -19.89 -21.04 -3.93
CA ALA A 180 -20.58 -19.79 -4.21
C ALA A 180 -19.61 -18.77 -4.85
N MET A 181 -18.38 -18.67 -4.34
CA MET A 181 -17.32 -17.83 -4.92
C MET A 181 -17.08 -18.14 -6.40
N TRP A 182 -16.92 -19.41 -6.78
CA TRP A 182 -16.74 -19.82 -8.17
C TRP A 182 -17.91 -19.40 -9.08
N LYS A 183 -19.15 -19.59 -8.61
CA LYS A 183 -20.35 -19.17 -9.35
C LYS A 183 -20.37 -17.66 -9.57
N TRP A 184 -20.10 -16.91 -8.51
CA TRP A 184 -20.07 -15.45 -8.58
C TRP A 184 -18.95 -14.93 -9.49
N LEU A 185 -17.72 -15.45 -9.36
CA LEU A 185 -16.62 -15.12 -10.27
C LEU A 185 -16.97 -15.43 -11.74
N SER A 186 -17.67 -16.54 -11.99
CA SER A 186 -18.16 -16.86 -13.33
C SER A 186 -19.16 -15.82 -13.84
N SER A 187 -20.05 -15.30 -13.00
CA SER A 187 -20.99 -14.24 -13.42
C SER A 187 -20.33 -12.90 -13.72
N LEU A 188 -19.15 -12.63 -13.15
CA LEU A 188 -18.40 -11.40 -13.38
C LEU A 188 -17.54 -11.47 -14.64
N LYS A 189 -17.24 -12.67 -15.13
CA LYS A 189 -16.40 -12.90 -16.31
C LYS A 189 -17.16 -12.51 -17.58
N GLN A 190 -16.61 -11.55 -18.34
CA GLN A 190 -17.25 -10.94 -19.49
C GLN A 190 -16.85 -11.57 -20.83
N ALA A 191 -17.66 -11.28 -21.85
CA ALA A 191 -17.55 -11.81 -23.21
C ALA A 191 -16.31 -11.31 -23.97
N ASP A 192 -15.75 -10.17 -23.58
CA ASP A 192 -14.54 -9.58 -24.16
C ASP A 192 -13.25 -10.07 -23.49
N GLY A 193 -13.38 -10.84 -22.41
CA GLY A 193 -12.28 -11.41 -21.65
C GLY A 193 -11.99 -10.74 -20.31
N GLY A 194 -12.64 -9.63 -19.94
CA GLY A 194 -12.38 -8.99 -18.65
C GLY A 194 -13.31 -9.48 -17.53
N PHE A 195 -13.30 -8.74 -16.42
CA PHE A 195 -14.10 -9.01 -15.23
C PHE A 195 -14.72 -7.73 -14.71
N GLN A 196 -16.03 -7.77 -14.49
CA GLN A 196 -16.71 -6.71 -13.74
C GLN A 196 -16.31 -6.73 -12.27
N MET A 197 -16.23 -5.56 -11.64
CA MET A 197 -15.93 -5.43 -10.21
C MET A 197 -17.07 -5.92 -9.31
N VAL A 198 -18.30 -5.75 -9.76
CA VAL A 198 -19.56 -6.22 -9.15
C VAL A 198 -20.53 -6.53 -10.29
N VAL A 199 -21.55 -7.36 -10.04
CA VAL A 199 -22.54 -7.70 -11.08
C VAL A 199 -23.22 -6.41 -11.58
N GLY A 200 -23.07 -6.11 -12.87
CA GLY A 200 -23.60 -4.87 -13.48
C GLY A 200 -22.79 -3.60 -13.18
N GLY A 201 -21.62 -3.73 -12.54
CA GLY A 201 -20.71 -2.63 -12.26
C GLY A 201 -19.71 -2.37 -13.38
N GLU A 202 -18.67 -1.61 -13.04
CA GLU A 202 -17.58 -1.27 -13.95
C GLU A 202 -16.69 -2.46 -14.26
N GLU A 203 -16.02 -2.39 -15.40
CA GLU A 203 -15.04 -3.34 -15.86
C GLU A 203 -13.71 -2.61 -16.11
N ASP A 204 -12.69 -2.99 -15.33
CA ASP A 204 -11.34 -2.46 -15.47
C ASP A 204 -10.30 -3.45 -14.91
N VAL A 205 -9.02 -3.13 -15.09
CA VAL A 205 -7.90 -4.02 -14.77
C VAL A 205 -7.84 -4.43 -13.30
N ARG A 206 -8.49 -3.70 -12.37
CA ARG A 206 -8.61 -4.09 -10.97
C ARG A 206 -9.42 -5.38 -10.85
N GLY A 207 -10.44 -5.56 -11.68
CA GLY A 207 -11.28 -6.74 -11.71
C GLY A 207 -10.48 -7.96 -12.11
N ALA A 208 -9.72 -7.84 -13.21
CA ALA A 208 -8.80 -8.88 -13.67
C ALA A 208 -7.80 -9.31 -12.58
N TYR A 209 -7.15 -8.34 -11.91
CA TYR A 209 -6.18 -8.61 -10.86
C TYR A 209 -6.84 -9.29 -9.63
N CYS A 210 -7.92 -8.71 -9.10
CA CYS A 210 -8.59 -9.23 -7.92
C CYS A 210 -9.11 -10.65 -8.16
N ALA A 211 -9.79 -10.89 -9.28
CA ALA A 211 -10.30 -12.20 -9.64
C ALA A 211 -9.16 -13.23 -9.76
N SER A 212 -8.07 -12.87 -10.45
CA SER A 212 -6.92 -13.77 -10.63
C SER A 212 -6.26 -14.18 -9.31
N VAL A 213 -6.10 -13.24 -8.38
CA VAL A 213 -5.56 -13.53 -7.04
C VAL A 213 -6.50 -14.44 -6.25
N ILE A 214 -7.80 -14.14 -6.23
CA ILE A 214 -8.80 -14.95 -5.52
C ILE A 214 -8.85 -16.38 -6.09
N ILE A 215 -8.91 -16.51 -7.43
CA ILE A 215 -8.93 -17.80 -8.12
C ILE A 215 -7.71 -18.64 -7.74
N SER A 216 -6.53 -18.02 -7.77
CA SER A 216 -5.27 -18.70 -7.50
C SER A 216 -5.14 -19.12 -6.04
N LEU A 217 -5.39 -18.21 -5.08
CA LEU A 217 -5.23 -18.50 -3.65
C LEU A 217 -6.23 -19.52 -3.14
N LEU A 218 -7.47 -19.48 -3.65
CA LEU A 218 -8.53 -20.39 -3.21
C LEU A 218 -8.59 -21.67 -4.04
N GLY A 219 -7.71 -21.85 -5.03
CA GLY A 219 -7.75 -22.99 -5.96
C GLY A 219 -9.14 -23.18 -6.55
N ILE A 220 -9.72 -22.11 -7.10
CA ILE A 220 -11.04 -22.12 -7.75
C ILE A 220 -10.92 -22.88 -9.08
N PRO A 221 -11.86 -23.76 -9.43
CA PRO A 221 -11.89 -24.40 -10.75
C PRO A 221 -11.87 -23.37 -11.87
N LEU A 222 -11.09 -23.62 -12.91
CA LEU A 222 -10.90 -22.65 -13.98
C LEU A 222 -12.07 -22.63 -14.96
N GLU A 223 -12.82 -23.71 -15.07
CA GLU A 223 -13.98 -23.81 -15.95
C GLU A 223 -15.04 -22.78 -15.53
N THR A 224 -15.55 -22.01 -16.49
CA THR A 224 -16.65 -21.07 -16.23
C THR A 224 -17.98 -21.80 -16.15
N SER A 225 -18.91 -21.27 -15.36
CA SER A 225 -20.31 -21.72 -15.42
C SER A 225 -20.89 -21.55 -16.83
N ALA A 226 -21.71 -22.51 -17.26
CA ALA A 226 -22.40 -22.46 -18.55
C ALA A 226 -23.34 -21.23 -18.68
N ASP A 227 -23.81 -20.71 -17.55
CA ASP A 227 -24.71 -19.55 -17.49
C ASP A 227 -23.95 -18.20 -17.50
N SER A 228 -22.61 -18.21 -17.63
CA SER A 228 -21.82 -16.97 -17.64
C SER A 228 -21.84 -16.25 -19.00
N PRO A 229 -21.76 -14.90 -19.03
CA PRO A 229 -21.65 -14.14 -20.28
C PRO A 229 -20.47 -14.59 -21.15
N ALA A 230 -19.34 -14.90 -20.51
CA ALA A 230 -18.14 -15.36 -21.20
C ALA A 230 -18.30 -16.74 -21.84
N PHE A 231 -19.01 -17.67 -21.19
CA PHE A 231 -19.26 -18.99 -21.78
C PHE A 231 -20.06 -18.88 -23.08
N ALA A 232 -21.06 -17.99 -23.12
CA ALA A 232 -21.83 -17.71 -24.34
C ALA A 232 -20.95 -17.15 -25.48
N ALA A 233 -19.87 -16.44 -25.14
CA ALA A 233 -18.87 -15.93 -26.09
C ALA A 233 -17.77 -16.95 -26.44
N GLY A 234 -17.85 -18.18 -25.94
CA GLY A 234 -16.87 -19.24 -26.22
C GLY A 234 -15.66 -19.26 -25.27
N HIS A 235 -15.61 -18.39 -24.28
CA HIS A 235 -14.61 -18.41 -23.21
C HIS A 235 -14.97 -19.47 -22.17
N LYS A 236 -14.33 -20.63 -22.24
CA LYS A 236 -14.64 -21.80 -21.39
C LYS A 236 -13.96 -21.78 -20.03
N THR A 237 -13.02 -20.85 -19.81
CA THR A 237 -12.30 -20.72 -18.54
C THR A 237 -12.27 -19.28 -18.05
N LEU A 238 -12.11 -19.10 -16.73
CA LEU A 238 -12.04 -17.79 -16.07
C LEU A 238 -10.85 -16.94 -16.60
N PHE A 239 -9.83 -17.58 -17.18
CA PHE A 239 -8.69 -16.90 -17.79
C PHE A 239 -8.74 -16.82 -19.32
N SER A 240 -9.73 -17.44 -19.98
CA SER A 240 -9.90 -17.32 -21.43
C SER A 240 -10.09 -15.86 -21.83
N GLY A 241 -9.35 -15.39 -22.84
CA GLY A 241 -9.39 -14.01 -23.33
C GLY A 241 -8.80 -12.94 -22.38
N LEU A 242 -8.41 -13.31 -21.14
CA LEU A 242 -8.03 -12.32 -20.13
C LEU A 242 -6.73 -11.57 -20.48
N GLY A 243 -5.72 -12.28 -20.98
CA GLY A 243 -4.43 -11.67 -21.35
C GLY A 243 -4.55 -10.68 -22.50
N GLU A 244 -5.33 -11.02 -23.53
CA GLU A 244 -5.62 -10.14 -24.66
C GLU A 244 -6.42 -8.91 -24.21
N TRP A 245 -7.41 -9.12 -23.34
CA TRP A 245 -8.20 -8.04 -22.76
C TRP A 245 -7.33 -7.06 -21.96
N ILE A 246 -6.44 -7.55 -21.10
CA ILE A 246 -5.48 -6.71 -20.35
C ILE A 246 -4.59 -5.90 -21.32
N GLY A 247 -4.10 -6.54 -22.38
CA GLY A 247 -3.28 -5.86 -23.39
C GLY A 247 -3.98 -4.67 -24.04
N ARG A 248 -5.29 -4.78 -24.30
CA ARG A 248 -6.09 -3.67 -24.85
C ARG A 248 -6.32 -2.53 -23.86
N CYS A 249 -6.28 -2.79 -22.55
CA CYS A 249 -6.40 -1.74 -21.54
C CYS A 249 -5.15 -0.83 -21.47
N GLU A 250 -3.96 -1.39 -21.76
CA GLU A 250 -2.70 -0.61 -21.77
C GLU A 250 -2.51 0.14 -23.09
N TYR A 251 -2.89 -0.49 -24.20
CA TYR A 251 -2.76 0.06 -25.55
C TYR A 251 -4.11 0.01 -26.25
N PRO A 252 -4.96 1.05 -26.09
CA PRO A 252 -6.18 1.15 -26.86
C PRO A 252 -5.79 1.16 -28.34
N GLU A 253 -6.31 0.23 -29.15
CA GLU A 253 -6.14 0.30 -30.61
C GLU A 253 -6.66 1.66 -31.08
N THR A 254 -5.76 2.49 -31.63
CA THR A 254 -6.04 3.82 -32.18
C THR A 254 -6.76 3.76 -33.51
#